data_AF-A0A662PV77-F1
#
_entry.id   AF-A0A662PV77-F1
#
_cell.length_a   1.000
_cell.length_b   1.000
_cell.length_c   1.000
_cell.angle_alpha   90.00
_cell.angle_beta   90.00
_cell.angle_gamma   90.00
#
_symmetry.space_group_name_H-M   'P 1'
#
loop_
_entity.id
_entity.type
_entity.pdbx_description
1 polymer ?
#
loop_
_entity_poly.entity_id
_entity_poly.type
_entity_poly.pdbx_seq_one_letter_code
_entity_poly.pdbx_strand_id
1 'polypeptide(L)'
;MGSENKLLWRIGRHDESFSEFAIAGKPELYPRLFPNDVLFIVGESREKEDWPYIHPGLSDWAGGRVHPFKIKFYLDDEVGDIEATLNIAYIDVVRHMLGRPYLGDGPNLGITINGVKQIVHFPKDSSSNNTQSLWDPTKGKCGVVSIPFSGTLLKKGENSITLTIEEDGWIIYDALWLEVNKSKKLNGKHIAELHARETLLFKKHGNGLRQAIEVEVL
;
A
#
# COMPACT_ATOMS: atom_id res chain seq x y z
N MET A 1 -12.51 26.73 4.37
CA MET A 1 -13.30 25.50 4.64
C MET A 1 -12.31 24.36 4.71
N GLY A 2 -12.02 23.85 5.91
CA GLY A 2 -11.02 22.80 6.12
C GLY A 2 -11.52 21.47 5.56
N SER A 3 -10.66 20.74 4.85
CA SER A 3 -10.91 19.35 4.46
C SER A 3 -11.07 18.50 5.72
N GLU A 4 -12.28 18.04 6.02
CA GLU A 4 -12.52 17.09 7.10
C GLU A 4 -12.34 15.68 6.54
N ASN A 5 -11.08 15.22 6.51
CA ASN A 5 -10.80 13.80 6.27
C ASN A 5 -11.26 12.99 7.49
N LYS A 6 -12.16 12.03 7.28
CA LYS A 6 -12.58 11.07 8.30
C LYS A 6 -11.82 9.77 8.08
N LEU A 7 -11.01 9.37 9.07
CA LEU A 7 -10.39 8.05 9.11
C LEU A 7 -11.47 6.98 9.28
N LEU A 8 -11.48 5.97 8.40
CA LEU A 8 -12.34 4.79 8.53
C LEU A 8 -11.64 3.71 9.33
N TRP A 9 -10.39 3.41 9.00
CA TRP A 9 -9.55 2.46 9.74
C TRP A 9 -8.07 2.65 9.41
N ARG A 10 -7.22 2.04 10.23
CA ARG A 10 -5.76 1.99 10.06
C ARG A 10 -5.21 0.63 10.51
N ILE A 11 -4.15 0.18 9.86
CA ILE A 11 -3.30 -0.95 10.24
C ILE A 11 -1.89 -0.38 10.45
N GLY A 12 -1.33 -0.54 11.66
CA GLY A 12 -0.03 0.03 12.03
C GLY A 12 -0.05 1.53 12.32
N ARG A 13 1.11 2.12 12.55
CA ARG A 13 1.32 3.57 12.73
C ARG A 13 2.28 4.07 11.68
N HIS A 14 2.01 5.25 11.13
CA HIS A 14 2.94 5.89 10.21
C HIS A 14 4.07 6.52 11.04
N ASP A 15 5.02 5.68 11.46
CA ASP A 15 6.15 6.06 12.33
C ASP A 15 7.52 5.60 11.79
N GLU A 16 7.55 5.24 10.50
CA GLU A 16 8.73 4.73 9.79
C GLU A 16 9.31 3.47 10.46
N SER A 17 8.41 2.61 10.98
CA SER A 17 8.76 1.35 11.62
C SER A 17 7.84 0.22 11.17
N PHE A 18 8.42 -0.97 11.07
CA PHE A 18 7.65 -2.21 10.94
C PHE A 18 7.55 -3.00 12.25
N SER A 19 8.00 -2.44 13.37
CA SER A 19 8.22 -3.21 14.61
C SER A 19 6.95 -3.75 15.27
N GLU A 20 5.79 -3.14 15.02
CA GLU A 20 4.49 -3.65 15.46
C GLU A 20 3.97 -4.84 14.66
N PHE A 21 4.49 -5.08 13.46
CA PHE A 21 3.93 -6.08 12.55
C PHE A 21 4.45 -7.49 12.86
N ALA A 22 3.66 -8.47 12.44
CA ALA A 22 4.05 -9.86 12.49
C ALA A 22 5.36 -10.08 11.72
N ILE A 23 6.16 -11.03 12.20
CA ILE A 23 7.46 -11.42 11.64
C ILE A 23 8.44 -10.25 11.39
N ALA A 24 8.30 -9.12 12.09
CA ALA A 24 9.20 -7.98 12.00
C ALA A 24 10.68 -8.41 12.06
N GLY A 25 11.44 -8.07 11.02
CA GLY A 25 12.86 -8.43 10.89
C GLY A 25 13.16 -9.92 10.71
N LYS A 26 12.15 -10.75 10.44
CA LYS A 26 12.24 -12.21 10.28
C LYS A 26 11.49 -12.69 9.03
N PRO A 27 11.88 -12.21 7.83
CA PRO A 27 11.15 -12.49 6.59
C PRO A 27 11.07 -13.99 6.28
N GLU A 28 12.05 -14.78 6.73
CA GLU A 28 12.09 -16.24 6.57
C GLU A 28 10.93 -16.98 7.25
N LEU A 29 10.22 -16.33 8.18
CA LEU A 29 9.06 -16.92 8.84
C LEU A 29 7.77 -16.83 8.01
N TYR A 30 7.74 -16.02 6.94
CA TYR A 30 6.54 -15.79 6.14
C TYR A 30 5.92 -17.11 5.62
N PRO A 31 6.64 -18.02 4.92
CA PRO A 31 6.01 -19.21 4.35
C PRO A 31 5.43 -20.15 5.41
N ARG A 32 5.98 -20.12 6.63
CA ARG A 32 5.56 -20.94 7.75
C ARG A 32 4.34 -20.36 8.47
N LEU A 33 4.32 -19.04 8.70
CA LEU A 33 3.29 -18.39 9.50
C LEU A 33 2.12 -17.86 8.67
N PHE A 34 2.32 -17.63 7.38
CA PHE A 34 1.29 -17.19 6.43
C PHE A 34 1.15 -18.17 5.24
N PRO A 35 0.95 -19.48 5.47
CA PRO A 35 0.87 -20.47 4.38
C PRO A 35 -0.36 -20.26 3.48
N ASN A 36 -1.42 -19.67 4.04
CA ASN A 36 -2.67 -19.35 3.35
C ASN A 36 -2.80 -17.85 3.04
N ASP A 37 -1.67 -17.15 2.97
CA ASP A 37 -1.60 -15.70 2.82
C ASP A 37 -2.28 -14.94 3.97
N VAL A 38 -2.57 -13.65 3.77
CA VAL A 38 -3.00 -12.74 4.83
C VAL A 38 -4.50 -12.46 4.72
N LEU A 39 -5.20 -12.68 5.84
CA LEU A 39 -6.54 -12.16 6.07
C LEU A 39 -6.52 -11.30 7.33
N PHE A 40 -6.70 -10.00 7.17
CA PHE A 40 -6.78 -9.04 8.26
C PHE A 40 -8.20 -8.51 8.38
N ILE A 41 -8.85 -8.71 9.54
CA ILE A 41 -10.19 -8.22 9.83
C ILE A 41 -10.04 -6.99 10.74
N VAL A 42 -10.36 -5.81 10.22
CA VAL A 42 -10.30 -4.55 10.99
C VAL A 42 -11.20 -4.65 12.22
N GLY A 43 -10.61 -4.42 13.40
CA GLY A 43 -11.28 -4.50 14.70
C GLY A 43 -11.20 -5.86 15.39
N GLU A 44 -10.73 -6.90 14.70
CA GLU A 44 -10.57 -8.26 15.25
C GLU A 44 -9.13 -8.76 15.19
N SER A 45 -8.46 -8.60 14.05
CA SER A 45 -7.07 -8.98 13.83
C SER A 45 -6.09 -8.07 14.59
N ARG A 46 -4.89 -8.60 14.84
CA ARG A 46 -3.80 -7.90 15.54
C ARG A 46 -2.62 -7.72 14.61
N GLU A 47 -2.09 -6.51 14.49
CA GLU A 47 -0.94 -6.19 13.64
C GLU A 47 0.26 -7.10 13.91
N LYS A 48 0.52 -7.39 15.19
CA LYS A 48 1.65 -8.20 15.65
C LYS A 48 1.55 -9.69 15.30
N GLU A 49 0.36 -10.16 14.96
CA GLU A 49 0.09 -11.59 14.73
C GLU A 49 -0.35 -11.84 13.27
N ASP A 50 -1.18 -10.95 12.72
CA ASP A 50 -1.96 -11.19 11.50
C ASP A 50 -1.52 -10.32 10.31
N TRP A 51 -0.63 -9.34 10.51
CA TRP A 51 -0.12 -8.50 9.42
C TRP A 51 1.40 -8.61 9.33
N PRO A 52 1.96 -9.38 8.37
CA PRO A 52 3.39 -9.45 8.19
C PRO A 52 3.91 -8.11 7.65
N TYR A 53 5.08 -7.70 8.13
CA TYR A 53 5.67 -6.44 7.67
C TYR A 53 6.08 -6.43 6.18
N ILE A 54 6.23 -7.61 5.58
CA ILE A 54 6.70 -7.80 4.22
C ILE A 54 5.61 -8.46 3.38
N HIS A 55 5.35 -7.89 2.20
CA HIS A 55 4.48 -8.46 1.18
C HIS A 55 5.36 -9.02 0.06
N PRO A 56 5.45 -10.35 -0.08
CA PRO A 56 6.21 -10.96 -1.16
C PRO A 56 5.52 -10.78 -2.51
N GLY A 57 6.29 -10.39 -3.53
CA GLY A 57 5.92 -10.60 -4.92
C GLY A 57 6.11 -12.05 -5.36
N LEU A 58 6.28 -12.25 -6.67
CA LEU A 58 6.49 -13.55 -7.31
C LEU A 58 7.90 -14.11 -7.07
N SER A 59 8.30 -14.22 -5.80
CA SER A 59 9.67 -14.58 -5.41
C SER A 59 9.80 -15.98 -4.83
N ASP A 60 10.90 -16.67 -5.15
CA ASP A 60 11.17 -18.04 -4.72
C ASP A 60 11.22 -18.21 -3.20
N TRP A 61 11.64 -17.19 -2.44
CA TRP A 61 11.75 -17.27 -0.98
C TRP A 61 10.39 -17.41 -0.28
N ALA A 62 9.33 -16.95 -0.93
CA ALA A 62 7.96 -17.08 -0.45
C ALA A 62 7.16 -18.21 -1.13
N GLY A 63 7.84 -19.01 -1.98
CA GLY A 63 7.23 -20.13 -2.70
C GLY A 63 6.87 -19.87 -4.16
N GLY A 64 7.35 -18.77 -4.75
CA GLY A 64 7.27 -18.52 -6.19
C GLY A 64 5.84 -18.34 -6.72
N ARG A 65 4.95 -17.77 -5.91
CA ARG A 65 3.54 -17.55 -6.25
C ARG A 65 3.10 -16.14 -5.85
N VAL A 66 1.92 -15.72 -6.32
CA VAL A 66 1.29 -14.48 -5.84
C VAL A 66 0.75 -14.70 -4.43
N HIS A 67 0.88 -13.68 -3.58
CA HIS A 67 0.46 -13.69 -2.18
C HIS A 67 -0.59 -12.60 -1.91
N PRO A 68 -1.90 -12.88 -2.00
CA PRO A 68 -2.93 -11.87 -1.75
C PRO A 68 -3.01 -11.47 -0.28
N PHE A 69 -2.96 -10.16 0.01
CA PHE A 69 -3.23 -9.62 1.34
C PHE A 69 -4.64 -9.06 1.35
N LYS A 70 -5.56 -9.76 2.02
CA LYS A 70 -6.97 -9.38 2.09
C LYS A 70 -7.28 -8.66 3.40
N ILE A 71 -7.81 -7.46 3.29
CA ILE A 71 -8.31 -6.65 4.39
C ILE A 71 -9.84 -6.67 4.34
N LYS A 72 -10.50 -7.07 5.42
CA LYS A 72 -11.95 -6.98 5.61
C LYS A 72 -12.28 -5.93 6.65
N PHE A 73 -13.34 -5.17 6.42
CA PHE A 73 -13.83 -4.15 7.36
C PHE A 73 -15.33 -3.93 7.19
N TYR A 74 -15.96 -3.38 8.22
CA TYR A 74 -17.39 -3.10 8.25
C TYR A 74 -17.64 -1.59 8.30
N LEU A 75 -18.67 -1.14 7.58
CA LEU A 75 -19.16 0.24 7.62
C LEU A 75 -20.62 0.26 8.05
N ASP A 76 -20.97 1.14 8.99
CA ASP A 76 -22.33 1.30 9.49
C ASP A 76 -23.27 1.93 8.45
N ASP A 77 -22.71 2.77 7.60
CA ASP A 77 -23.40 3.56 6.59
C ASP A 77 -22.67 3.51 5.25
N GLU A 78 -23.40 3.81 4.18
CA GLU A 78 -22.81 4.01 2.86
C GLU A 78 -21.97 5.30 2.84
N VAL A 79 -20.87 5.26 2.09
CA VAL A 79 -19.98 6.43 1.94
C VAL A 79 -20.53 7.40 0.90
N GLY A 80 -21.18 6.88 -0.16
CA GLY A 80 -21.68 7.67 -1.27
C GLY A 80 -20.57 8.21 -2.18
N ASP A 81 -20.92 9.14 -3.07
CA ASP A 81 -20.01 9.69 -4.08
C ASP A 81 -19.11 10.81 -3.54
N ILE A 82 -18.31 10.45 -2.54
CA ILE A 82 -17.20 11.28 -2.03
C ILE A 82 -15.88 10.52 -2.24
N GLU A 83 -14.76 11.25 -2.23
CA GLU A 83 -13.44 10.65 -2.34
C GLU A 83 -13.13 9.79 -1.11
N ALA A 84 -12.83 8.53 -1.35
CA ALA A 84 -12.14 7.65 -0.43
C ALA A 84 -10.68 7.51 -0.87
N THR A 85 -9.74 7.47 0.07
CA THR A 85 -8.32 7.34 -0.22
C THR A 85 -7.74 6.22 0.61
N LEU A 86 -7.26 5.16 -0.06
CA LEU A 86 -6.40 4.17 0.56
C LEU A 86 -4.96 4.71 0.52
N ASN A 87 -4.36 4.86 1.68
CA ASN A 87 -2.98 5.27 1.82
C ASN A 87 -2.15 4.08 2.28
N ILE A 88 -1.00 3.89 1.64
CA ILE A 88 -0.05 2.82 1.95
C ILE A 88 1.30 3.48 2.18
N ALA A 89 1.69 3.57 3.46
CA ALA A 89 3.03 3.92 3.86
C ALA A 89 3.92 2.67 3.83
N TYR A 90 5.09 2.82 3.25
CA TYR A 90 6.09 1.78 3.10
C TYR A 90 7.44 2.27 3.62
N ILE A 91 8.22 1.32 4.12
CA ILE A 91 9.62 1.49 4.46
C ILE A 91 10.48 1.39 3.20
N ASP A 92 10.16 0.45 2.31
CA ASP A 92 10.90 0.23 1.07
C ASP A 92 10.06 -0.55 0.06
N VAL A 93 10.31 -0.29 -1.22
CA VAL A 93 9.75 -1.07 -2.35
C VAL A 93 10.92 -1.71 -3.07
N VAL A 94 11.25 -2.94 -2.67
CA VAL A 94 12.44 -3.61 -3.18
C VAL A 94 12.12 -4.35 -4.47
N ARG A 95 12.77 -3.93 -5.55
CA ARG A 95 12.51 -4.44 -6.91
C ARG A 95 13.35 -5.68 -7.27
N HIS A 96 14.26 -6.10 -6.39
CA HIS A 96 15.34 -6.99 -6.80
C HIS A 96 15.76 -8.06 -5.78
N MET A 97 15.85 -9.30 -6.26
CA MET A 97 16.66 -10.37 -5.65
C MET A 97 18.10 -10.25 -6.16
N LEU A 98 19.06 -10.06 -5.26
CA LEU A 98 20.49 -9.92 -5.54
C LEU A 98 20.97 -10.78 -6.73
N GLY A 99 21.57 -10.15 -7.75
CA GLY A 99 22.36 -10.83 -8.79
C GLY A 99 21.74 -11.03 -10.18
N ARG A 100 20.52 -10.56 -10.49
CA ARG A 100 19.96 -10.57 -11.87
C ARG A 100 19.85 -9.15 -12.48
N PRO A 101 20.00 -8.91 -13.77
CA PRO A 101 19.60 -7.62 -14.35
C PRO A 101 18.07 -7.55 -14.38
N TYR A 102 17.46 -6.67 -13.58
CA TYR A 102 16.02 -6.40 -13.66
C TYR A 102 15.77 -5.40 -14.79
N LEU A 103 14.91 -5.78 -15.75
CA LEU A 103 14.60 -5.01 -16.96
C LEU A 103 13.19 -4.39 -16.94
N GLY A 104 12.45 -4.54 -15.84
CA GLY A 104 11.08 -4.02 -15.67
C GLY A 104 11.01 -2.70 -14.91
N ASP A 105 9.78 -2.19 -14.71
CA ASP A 105 9.53 -0.95 -13.95
C ASP A 105 9.38 -1.20 -12.43
N GLY A 106 9.37 -2.45 -11.95
CA GLY A 106 9.39 -2.94 -10.55
C GLY A 106 7.99 -3.23 -9.99
N PRO A 107 7.85 -3.73 -8.74
CA PRO A 107 6.64 -4.40 -8.33
C PRO A 107 5.46 -3.44 -8.35
N ASN A 108 4.53 -3.72 -9.27
CA ASN A 108 3.25 -3.05 -9.34
C ASN A 108 2.31 -3.66 -8.30
N LEU A 109 1.57 -2.79 -7.61
CA LEU A 109 0.61 -3.21 -6.61
C LEU A 109 -0.80 -3.22 -7.21
N GLY A 110 -1.34 -4.41 -7.41
CA GLY A 110 -2.75 -4.61 -7.68
C GLY A 110 -3.57 -4.35 -6.42
N ILE A 111 -4.58 -3.50 -6.53
CA ILE A 111 -5.49 -3.14 -5.45
C ILE A 111 -6.92 -3.43 -5.92
N THR A 112 -7.58 -4.40 -5.29
CA THR A 112 -8.96 -4.76 -5.61
C THR A 112 -9.89 -4.32 -4.49
N ILE A 113 -10.75 -3.33 -4.75
CA ILE A 113 -11.71 -2.77 -3.79
C ILE A 113 -13.09 -3.28 -4.16
N ASN A 114 -13.68 -4.13 -3.31
CA ASN A 114 -14.99 -4.76 -3.55
C ASN A 114 -15.17 -5.33 -4.97
N GLY A 115 -14.11 -5.92 -5.53
CA GLY A 115 -14.09 -6.54 -6.86
C GLY A 115 -13.62 -5.63 -8.00
N VAL A 116 -13.43 -4.33 -7.76
CA VAL A 116 -12.87 -3.40 -8.76
C VAL A 116 -11.36 -3.30 -8.59
N LYS A 117 -10.61 -3.79 -9.58
CA LYS A 117 -9.14 -3.78 -9.61
C LYS A 117 -8.61 -2.44 -10.14
N GLN A 118 -7.57 -1.94 -9.50
CA GLN A 118 -6.71 -0.83 -9.92
C GLN A 118 -5.24 -1.28 -9.80
N ILE A 119 -4.35 -0.67 -10.57
CA ILE A 119 -2.91 -0.93 -10.50
C ILE A 119 -2.20 0.34 -10.08
N VAL A 120 -1.29 0.21 -9.12
CA VAL A 120 -0.42 1.29 -8.66
C VAL A 120 1.01 0.98 -9.02
N HIS A 121 1.64 1.94 -9.69
CA HIS A 121 3.06 1.93 -9.98
C HIS A 121 3.78 2.78 -8.93
N PHE A 122 4.75 2.19 -8.23
CA PHE A 122 5.57 2.95 -7.28
C PHE A 122 6.63 3.79 -8.03
N PRO A 123 6.96 5.01 -7.54
CA PRO A 123 8.04 5.84 -8.09
C PRO A 123 9.34 5.05 -8.23
N LYS A 124 10.10 5.21 -9.31
CA LYS A 124 11.31 4.39 -9.58
C LYS A 124 12.33 4.47 -8.44
N ASP A 125 12.41 5.62 -7.79
CA ASP A 125 13.32 5.91 -6.70
C ASP A 125 12.87 5.39 -5.32
N SER A 126 11.65 4.85 -5.17
CA SER A 126 11.11 4.24 -3.92
C SER A 126 11.84 2.98 -3.44
N SER A 127 12.82 2.50 -4.22
CA SER A 127 13.65 1.35 -3.90
C SER A 127 15.02 1.80 -3.38
N SER A 128 15.42 1.28 -2.23
CA SER A 128 16.80 1.40 -1.73
C SER A 128 17.82 0.57 -2.53
N ASN A 129 17.35 -0.30 -3.43
CA ASN A 129 18.15 -1.28 -4.20
C ASN A 129 19.08 -2.14 -3.33
N ASN A 130 18.75 -2.32 -2.05
CA ASN A 130 19.47 -3.18 -1.12
C ASN A 130 18.47 -3.94 -0.23
N THR A 131 18.96 -4.91 0.51
CA THR A 131 18.13 -5.76 1.38
C THR A 131 18.26 -5.41 2.86
N GLN A 132 19.03 -4.39 3.24
CA GLN A 132 19.23 -4.03 4.64
C GLN A 132 17.93 -3.57 5.30
N SER A 133 17.01 -2.98 4.52
CA SER A 133 15.67 -2.58 4.94
C SER A 133 14.81 -3.75 5.45
N LEU A 134 15.18 -5.00 5.15
CA LEU A 134 14.53 -6.19 5.73
C LEU A 134 14.73 -6.28 7.25
N TRP A 135 15.81 -5.72 7.79
CA TRP A 135 16.18 -5.83 9.21
C TRP A 135 16.33 -4.47 9.90
N ASP A 136 16.59 -3.39 9.15
CA ASP A 136 16.74 -2.04 9.67
C ASP A 136 15.89 -1.05 8.84
N PRO A 137 14.77 -0.56 9.37
CA PRO A 137 13.86 0.32 8.63
C PRO A 137 14.52 1.63 8.18
N THR A 138 15.59 2.07 8.85
CA THR A 138 16.32 3.29 8.48
C THR A 138 17.12 3.18 7.18
N LYS A 139 17.23 1.96 6.63
CA LYS A 139 17.90 1.69 5.34
C LYS A 139 16.93 1.67 4.16
N GLY A 140 15.64 1.75 4.42
CA GLY A 140 14.61 1.86 3.40
C GLY A 140 14.54 3.26 2.78
N LYS A 141 13.75 3.38 1.72
CA LYS A 141 13.33 4.66 1.18
C LYS A 141 11.85 4.85 1.46
N CYS A 142 11.57 5.33 2.66
CA CYS A 142 10.20 5.46 3.14
C CYS A 142 9.38 6.40 2.25
N GLY A 143 8.11 6.08 2.08
CA GLY A 143 7.19 6.89 1.30
C GLY A 143 5.74 6.50 1.53
N VAL A 144 4.85 7.27 0.91
CA VAL A 144 3.41 6.99 0.94
C VAL A 144 2.89 7.02 -0.48
N VAL A 145 2.11 6.01 -0.84
CA VAL A 145 1.26 6.05 -2.04
C VAL A 145 -0.20 6.20 -1.62
N SER A 146 -0.89 7.17 -2.22
CA SER A 146 -2.29 7.49 -1.96
C SER A 146 -3.12 7.14 -3.18
N ILE A 147 -4.11 6.28 -2.99
CA ILE A 147 -4.98 5.76 -4.05
C ILE A 147 -6.39 6.31 -3.81
N PRO A 148 -6.76 7.42 -4.48
CA PRO A 148 -8.12 7.93 -4.43
C PRO A 148 -9.05 7.06 -5.27
N PHE A 149 -10.27 6.82 -4.78
CA PHE A 149 -11.33 6.13 -5.49
C PHE A 149 -12.70 6.66 -5.04
N SER A 150 -13.74 6.46 -5.85
CA SER A 150 -15.09 6.85 -5.44
C SER A 150 -15.59 5.98 -4.29
N GLY A 151 -16.07 6.62 -3.22
CA GLY A 151 -16.70 5.98 -2.08
C GLY A 151 -17.93 5.15 -2.43
N THR A 152 -18.47 5.28 -3.65
CA THR A 152 -19.51 4.39 -4.18
C THR A 152 -19.04 2.93 -4.31
N LEU A 153 -17.72 2.68 -4.36
CA LEU A 153 -17.18 1.32 -4.28
C LEU A 153 -17.37 0.71 -2.89
N LEU A 154 -17.56 1.53 -1.85
CA LEU A 154 -17.80 1.07 -0.49
C LEU A 154 -19.30 0.95 -0.22
N LYS A 155 -19.67 -0.13 0.46
CA LYS A 155 -21.06 -0.43 0.81
C LYS A 155 -21.25 -0.45 2.32
N LYS A 156 -22.49 -0.26 2.77
CA LYS A 156 -22.87 -0.59 4.15
C LYS A 156 -22.63 -2.09 4.41
N GLY A 157 -22.12 -2.42 5.59
CA GLY A 157 -21.75 -3.78 5.97
C GLY A 157 -20.32 -4.15 5.56
N GLU A 158 -20.10 -5.42 5.21
CA GLU A 158 -18.76 -5.96 4.92
C GLU A 158 -18.19 -5.38 3.61
N ASN A 159 -16.95 -4.90 3.67
CA ASN A 159 -16.15 -4.47 2.54
C ASN A 159 -14.82 -5.24 2.52
N SER A 160 -14.18 -5.30 1.36
CA SER A 160 -12.83 -5.86 1.27
C SER A 160 -11.93 -5.09 0.32
N ILE A 161 -10.65 -5.00 0.70
CA ILE A 161 -9.54 -4.57 -0.14
C ILE A 161 -8.57 -5.75 -0.23
N THR A 162 -8.14 -6.09 -1.43
CA THR A 162 -7.09 -7.10 -1.65
C THR A 162 -5.89 -6.44 -2.32
N LEU A 163 -4.72 -6.61 -1.73
CA LEU A 163 -3.44 -6.16 -2.25
C LEU A 163 -2.72 -7.36 -2.86
N THR A 164 -2.12 -7.20 -4.04
CA THR A 164 -1.34 -8.25 -4.69
C THR A 164 -0.15 -7.65 -5.41
N ILE A 165 1.04 -8.22 -5.21
CA ILE A 165 2.21 -7.95 -6.05
C ILE A 165 2.30 -9.09 -7.08
N GLU A 166 2.13 -8.75 -8.36
CA GLU A 166 2.09 -9.74 -9.46
C GLU A 166 3.45 -9.93 -10.16
N GLU A 167 4.49 -9.23 -9.68
CA GLU A 167 5.85 -9.23 -10.24
C GLU A 167 6.90 -9.62 -9.18
N ASP A 168 8.16 -9.74 -9.61
CA ASP A 168 9.30 -9.88 -8.70
C ASP A 168 9.45 -8.67 -7.76
N GLY A 169 9.97 -8.94 -6.56
CA GLY A 169 10.22 -7.93 -5.53
C GLY A 169 9.35 -8.11 -4.31
N TRP A 170 9.32 -7.11 -3.45
CA TRP A 170 8.48 -7.06 -2.25
C TRP A 170 8.26 -5.62 -1.78
N ILE A 171 7.21 -5.42 -0.99
CA ILE A 171 6.94 -4.17 -0.28
C ILE A 171 7.16 -4.42 1.21
N ILE A 172 7.86 -3.49 1.87
CA ILE A 172 7.97 -3.46 3.33
C ILE A 172 7.03 -2.37 3.85
N TYR A 173 6.02 -2.76 4.62
CA TYR A 173 4.99 -1.85 5.13
C TYR A 173 5.44 -1.10 6.38
N ASP A 174 4.94 0.13 6.50
CA ASP A 174 4.97 0.95 7.71
C ASP A 174 3.55 1.10 8.27
N ALA A 175 2.61 1.55 7.44
CA ALA A 175 1.20 1.64 7.81
C ALA A 175 0.27 1.64 6.60
N LEU A 176 -0.99 1.27 6.83
CA LEU A 176 -2.06 1.42 5.85
C LEU A 176 -3.26 2.09 6.52
N TRP A 177 -3.91 3.02 5.82
CA TRP A 177 -5.15 3.60 6.32
C TRP A 177 -6.11 3.96 5.20
N LEU A 178 -7.39 3.86 5.51
CA LEU A 178 -8.47 4.30 4.64
C LEU A 178 -9.15 5.50 5.26
N GLU A 179 -9.29 6.56 4.48
CA GLU A 179 -9.99 7.78 4.88
C GLU A 179 -10.97 8.22 3.80
N VAL A 180 -11.94 9.05 4.18
CA VAL A 180 -12.87 9.68 3.24
C VAL A 180 -12.85 11.19 3.41
N ASN A 181 -12.89 11.90 2.28
CA ASN A 181 -12.96 13.35 2.25
C ASN A 181 -14.38 13.80 1.89
N LYS A 182 -15.16 14.17 2.92
CA LYS A 182 -16.56 14.59 2.76
C LYS A 182 -16.75 15.84 1.88
N SER A 183 -15.70 16.62 1.67
CA SER A 183 -15.74 17.86 0.90
C SER A 183 -15.44 17.69 -0.58
N LYS A 184 -15.00 16.49 -1.02
CA LYS A 184 -14.56 16.24 -2.39
C LYS A 184 -15.42 15.15 -3.01
N LYS A 185 -16.26 15.52 -3.98
CA LYS A 185 -17.03 14.58 -4.80
C LYS A 185 -16.20 14.12 -5.99
N LEU A 186 -16.33 12.84 -6.37
CA LEU A 186 -15.69 12.28 -7.56
C LEU A 186 -16.66 12.16 -8.75
N ASN A 187 -17.96 12.43 -8.57
CA ASN A 187 -18.98 12.41 -9.62
C ASN A 187 -19.02 11.07 -10.39
N GLY A 188 -18.84 9.95 -9.67
CA GLY A 188 -18.79 8.61 -10.26
C GLY A 188 -17.58 8.34 -11.16
N LYS A 189 -16.58 9.22 -11.18
CA LYS A 189 -15.32 8.96 -11.88
C LYS A 189 -14.47 8.02 -11.05
N HIS A 190 -14.11 6.89 -11.66
CA HIS A 190 -13.10 5.99 -11.12
C HIS A 190 -11.82 6.20 -11.92
N ILE A 191 -10.70 6.33 -11.23
CA ILE A 191 -9.39 6.23 -11.86
C ILE A 191 -9.17 4.74 -12.09
N ALA A 192 -9.22 4.29 -13.35
CA ALA A 192 -8.96 2.90 -13.67
C ALA A 192 -7.46 2.60 -13.53
N GLU A 193 -6.64 3.56 -13.93
CA GLU A 193 -5.20 3.48 -13.86
C GLU A 193 -4.58 4.84 -13.50
N LEU A 194 -3.70 4.83 -12.51
CA LEU A 194 -2.96 6.00 -12.05
C LEU A 194 -1.49 5.78 -12.33
N HIS A 195 -0.90 6.61 -13.18
CA HIS A 195 0.54 6.65 -13.39
C HIS A 195 1.10 7.87 -12.68
N ALA A 196 1.89 7.65 -11.64
CA ALA A 196 2.65 8.72 -10.99
C ALA A 196 4.10 8.65 -11.50
N ARG A 197 4.57 9.74 -12.09
CA ARG A 197 5.96 9.90 -12.54
C ARG A 197 6.60 11.04 -11.81
N GLU A 198 7.81 10.85 -11.34
CA GLU A 198 8.57 11.94 -10.75
C GLU A 198 8.93 12.99 -11.81
N THR A 199 9.00 14.24 -11.37
CA THR A 199 9.56 15.32 -12.19
C THR A 199 10.82 15.85 -11.53
N LEU A 200 11.63 16.60 -12.30
CA LEU A 200 12.76 17.38 -11.76
C LEU A 200 12.30 18.68 -11.07
N LEU A 201 10.98 18.89 -10.96
CA LEU A 201 10.42 20.11 -10.40
C LEU A 201 10.22 19.92 -8.90
N PHE A 202 10.58 20.93 -8.12
CA PHE A 202 10.33 20.98 -6.69
C PHE A 202 9.44 22.18 -6.38
N LYS A 203 8.49 21.98 -5.48
CA LYS A 203 7.60 23.03 -4.99
C LYS A 203 7.82 23.24 -3.50
N LYS A 204 7.96 24.50 -3.10
CA LYS A 204 8.01 24.87 -1.69
C LYS A 204 6.63 24.62 -1.06
N HIS A 205 6.59 23.80 -0.01
CA HIS A 205 5.37 23.50 0.73
C HIS A 205 5.67 23.57 2.23
N GLY A 206 5.11 24.59 2.90
CA GLY A 206 5.53 24.96 4.25
C GLY A 206 7.01 25.37 4.30
N ASN A 207 7.76 24.84 5.27
CA ASN A 207 9.19 25.11 5.43
C ASN A 207 10.08 24.15 4.61
N GLY A 208 9.51 23.23 3.82
CA GLY A 208 10.26 22.24 3.04
C GLY A 208 10.09 22.38 1.52
N LEU A 209 11.03 21.78 0.78
CA LEU A 209 10.88 21.48 -0.64
C LEU A 209 10.23 20.10 -0.79
N ARG A 210 9.20 20.00 -1.61
CA ARG A 210 8.59 18.72 -2.01
C ARG A 210 8.77 18.54 -3.51
N GLN A 211 9.18 17.35 -3.94
CA GLN A 211 9.27 17.03 -5.36
C GLN A 211 7.87 16.94 -5.96
N ALA A 212 7.70 17.49 -7.15
CA ALA A 212 6.46 17.40 -7.89
C ALA A 212 6.43 16.05 -8.61
N ILE A 213 5.27 15.40 -8.52
CA ILE A 213 4.93 14.22 -9.32
C ILE A 213 3.97 14.66 -10.42
N GLU A 214 4.24 14.20 -11.64
CA GLU A 214 3.29 14.18 -12.73
C GLU A 214 2.35 13.00 -12.50
N VAL A 215 1.05 13.27 -12.59
CA VAL A 215 0.02 12.26 -12.40
C VAL A 215 -0.76 12.18 -13.69
N GLU A 216 -0.67 11.04 -14.36
CA GLU A 216 -1.49 10.69 -15.51
C GLU A 216 -2.62 9.76 -15.04
N VAL A 217 -3.84 10.12 -15.43
CA VAL A 217 -5.07 9.40 -15.12
C VAL A 217 -5.60 8.88 -16.44
N LEU A 218 -5.62 7.55 -16.63
CA LEU A 218 -6.08 6.88 -17.84
C LEU A 218 -7.52 6.36 -17.69
#